data_AF-A0A2U1NM04-F1
#
_entry.id   AF-A0A2U1NM04-F1
#
_cell.length_a   1.000
_cell.length_b   1.000
_cell.length_c   1.000
_cell.angle_alpha   90.00
_cell.angle_beta   90.00
_cell.angle_gamma   90.00
#
_symmetry.space_group_name_H-M   'P 1'
#
loop_
_entity.id
_entity.type
_entity.pdbx_description
1 polymer ?
#
loop_
_entity_poly.entity_id
_entity_poly.type
_entity_poly.pdbx_seq_one_letter_code
_entity_poly.pdbx_strand_id
1 'polypeptide(L)'
;MLGGNSLVLAKASPKVFAVKPENWSESSHRFLKSCSDAGNVEACYTLGMIRFYCLQNRGSGASLMAKAAINSHAPALYSLAVIQFNGSGGSKTDKDLRAGVALCARAAFLGHIDALRELGHCLQDGYGVRQNISEGRRFLVQANARELAAVLSTTPSALMSGNWLTWNPLPHLRHGNVVGPGCPLLSDFGCNVPAPEPHPANKFLSGWFSGKKDAAGAGLRLCSHVGCGRPETRQHEFRRCSVCGTVNYCSRACQALDWKMRHKMECTQAERWVDEGVDNGGANGDDGMVIES
;
A
#
# COMPACT_ATOMS: atom_id res chain seq x y z
N MET A 1 -6.89 -35.02 -19.16
CA MET A 1 -7.19 -33.99 -18.13
C MET A 1 -5.92 -33.20 -17.84
N LEU A 2 -5.83 -31.94 -18.27
CA LEU A 2 -4.65 -31.08 -18.06
C LEU A 2 -4.69 -30.31 -16.72
N GLY A 3 -5.86 -30.25 -16.06
CA GLY A 3 -6.08 -29.45 -14.85
C GLY A 3 -5.49 -29.99 -13.54
N GLY A 4 -4.91 -31.21 -13.55
CA GLY A 4 -4.29 -31.82 -12.36
C GLY A 4 -2.77 -32.02 -12.48
N ASN A 5 -2.16 -31.61 -13.59
CA ASN A 5 -0.72 -31.80 -13.78
C ASN A 5 0.06 -30.74 -12.99
N SER A 6 0.87 -31.18 -12.02
CA SER A 6 1.65 -30.29 -11.15
C SER A 6 2.55 -29.33 -11.92
N LEU A 7 3.10 -29.71 -13.08
CA LEU A 7 3.94 -28.83 -13.89
C LEU A 7 3.12 -27.72 -14.57
N VAL A 8 1.90 -28.03 -15.00
CA VAL A 8 0.99 -27.05 -15.60
C VAL A 8 0.55 -26.03 -14.55
N LEU A 9 0.18 -26.52 -13.36
CA LEU A 9 -0.21 -25.67 -12.24
C LEU A 9 0.94 -24.78 -11.73
N ALA A 10 2.15 -25.33 -11.65
CA ALA A 10 3.36 -24.58 -11.28
C ALA A 10 3.66 -23.43 -12.27
N LYS A 11 3.37 -23.62 -13.56
CA LYS A 11 3.66 -22.65 -14.64
C LYS A 11 2.47 -21.78 -15.05
N ALA A 12 1.34 -21.87 -14.35
CA ALA A 12 0.17 -21.06 -14.66
C ALA A 12 0.49 -19.55 -14.63
N SER A 13 0.01 -18.82 -15.64
CA SER A 13 0.30 -17.39 -15.82
C SER A 13 -0.36 -16.53 -14.74
N PRO A 14 0.27 -15.43 -14.28
CA PRO A 14 -0.35 -14.48 -13.35
C PRO A 14 -1.76 -14.00 -13.73
N LYS A 15 -2.06 -13.91 -15.03
CA LYS A 15 -3.37 -13.48 -15.53
C LYS A 15 -4.52 -14.38 -15.05
N VAL A 16 -4.28 -15.68 -14.85
CA VAL A 16 -5.31 -16.61 -14.40
C VAL A 16 -5.68 -16.42 -12.92
N PHE A 17 -4.86 -15.69 -12.16
CA PHE A 17 -5.08 -15.39 -10.75
C PHE A 17 -5.79 -14.05 -10.53
N ALA A 18 -6.06 -13.28 -11.59
CA ALA A 18 -6.83 -12.03 -11.55
C ALA A 18 -8.34 -12.28 -11.42
N VAL A 19 -8.72 -13.11 -10.45
CA VAL A 19 -10.12 -13.38 -10.10
C VAL A 19 -10.72 -12.08 -9.53
N LYS A 20 -11.98 -11.79 -9.85
CA LYS A 20 -12.71 -10.68 -9.23
C LYS A 20 -13.40 -11.16 -7.94
N PRO A 21 -13.58 -10.30 -6.93
CA PRO A 21 -14.24 -10.67 -5.67
C PRO A 21 -15.64 -11.28 -5.85
N GLU A 22 -16.42 -10.78 -6.81
CA GLU A 22 -17.77 -11.28 -7.10
C GLU A 22 -17.75 -12.70 -7.69
N ASN A 23 -16.62 -13.10 -8.27
CA ASN A 23 -16.38 -14.42 -8.85
C ASN A 23 -15.56 -15.33 -7.90
N TRP A 24 -15.35 -14.91 -6.65
CA TRP A 24 -14.67 -15.73 -5.66
C TRP A 24 -15.57 -16.91 -5.26
N SER A 25 -15.06 -18.13 -5.42
CA SER A 25 -15.78 -19.37 -5.13
C SER A 25 -14.83 -20.42 -4.57
N GLU A 26 -15.38 -21.51 -4.02
CA GLU A 26 -14.59 -22.66 -3.57
C GLU A 26 -13.75 -23.25 -4.70
N SER A 27 -14.23 -23.21 -5.95
CA SER A 27 -13.46 -23.66 -7.12
C SER A 27 -12.28 -22.73 -7.41
N SER A 28 -12.47 -21.41 -7.37
CA SER A 28 -11.39 -20.42 -7.52
C SER A 28 -10.34 -20.57 -6.41
N HIS A 29 -10.79 -20.81 -5.18
CA HIS A 29 -9.91 -21.04 -4.04
C HIS A 29 -9.11 -22.34 -4.18
N ARG A 30 -9.76 -23.47 -4.50
CA ARG A 30 -9.08 -24.76 -4.73
C ARG A 30 -8.08 -24.69 -5.87
N PHE A 31 -8.40 -23.97 -6.94
CA PHE A 31 -7.48 -23.77 -8.06
C PHE A 31 -6.22 -23.02 -7.64
N LEU A 32 -6.36 -21.85 -6.99
CA LEU A 32 -5.23 -21.09 -6.44
C LEU A 32 -4.40 -21.91 -5.45
N LYS A 33 -5.07 -22.67 -4.57
CA LYS A 33 -4.40 -23.58 -3.63
C LYS A 33 -3.58 -24.63 -4.38
N SER A 34 -4.16 -25.28 -5.39
CA SER A 34 -3.46 -26.30 -6.17
C SER A 34 -2.22 -25.75 -6.90
N CYS A 35 -2.32 -24.53 -7.46
CA CYS A 35 -1.16 -23.84 -8.04
C CYS A 35 -0.09 -23.50 -6.99
N SER A 36 -0.51 -23.04 -5.81
CA SER A 36 0.40 -22.73 -4.70
C SER A 36 1.11 -23.98 -4.15
N ASP A 37 0.38 -25.09 -4.01
CA ASP A 37 0.89 -26.39 -3.58
C ASP A 37 1.91 -26.92 -4.60
N ALA A 38 1.62 -26.75 -5.90
CA ALA A 38 2.54 -27.05 -7.00
C ALA A 38 3.76 -26.10 -7.10
N GLY A 39 3.86 -25.08 -6.25
CA GLY A 39 5.02 -24.18 -6.18
C GLY A 39 4.92 -22.92 -7.05
N ASN A 40 3.74 -22.61 -7.60
CA ASN A 40 3.56 -21.34 -8.32
C ASN A 40 3.67 -20.15 -7.35
N VAL A 41 4.69 -19.33 -7.55
CA VAL A 41 5.06 -18.21 -6.68
C VAL A 41 3.97 -17.13 -6.62
N GLU A 42 3.37 -16.82 -7.77
CA GLU A 42 2.31 -15.82 -7.89
C GLU A 42 1.02 -16.29 -7.20
N ALA A 43 0.67 -17.57 -7.35
CA ALA A 43 -0.45 -18.18 -6.64
C ALA A 43 -0.23 -18.16 -5.13
N CYS A 44 0.99 -18.44 -4.65
CA CYS A 44 1.34 -18.32 -3.24
C CYS A 44 1.11 -16.90 -2.73
N TYR A 45 1.58 -15.89 -3.46
CA TYR A 45 1.39 -14.50 -3.08
C TYR A 45 -0.09 -14.09 -3.09
N THR A 46 -0.80 -14.35 -4.19
CA THR A 46 -2.21 -13.97 -4.35
C THR A 46 -3.10 -14.66 -3.30
N LEU A 47 -2.96 -15.98 -3.13
CA LEU A 47 -3.70 -16.71 -2.09
C LEU A 47 -3.30 -16.27 -0.68
N GLY A 48 -2.02 -15.95 -0.47
CA GLY A 48 -1.51 -15.42 0.79
C GLY A 48 -2.18 -14.10 1.18
N MET A 49 -2.25 -13.15 0.25
CA MET A 49 -2.94 -11.86 0.43
C MET A 49 -4.43 -12.04 0.75
N ILE A 50 -5.12 -12.91 0.01
CA ILE A 50 -6.55 -13.20 0.22
C ILE A 50 -6.76 -13.84 1.60
N ARG A 51 -5.99 -14.87 1.95
CA ARG A 51 -6.11 -15.53 3.25
C ARG A 51 -5.82 -14.58 4.40
N PHE A 52 -4.79 -13.75 4.26
CA PHE A 52 -4.37 -12.82 5.30
C PHE A 52 -5.44 -11.76 5.58
N TYR A 53 -5.90 -11.06 4.55
CA TYR A 53 -6.80 -9.90 4.70
C TYR A 53 -8.28 -10.26 4.61
N CYS A 54 -8.69 -11.05 3.60
CA CYS A 54 -10.10 -11.29 3.30
C CYS A 54 -10.72 -12.40 4.14
N LEU A 55 -9.97 -13.48 4.38
CA LEU A 55 -10.45 -14.67 5.12
C LEU A 55 -10.00 -14.69 6.58
N GLN A 56 -9.33 -13.63 7.04
CA GLN A 56 -8.82 -13.46 8.41
C GLN A 56 -7.90 -14.59 8.91
N ASN A 57 -7.37 -15.42 8.00
CA ASN A 57 -6.41 -16.47 8.31
C ASN A 57 -4.98 -15.93 8.15
N ARG A 58 -4.59 -15.07 9.10
CA ARG A 58 -3.33 -14.31 9.07
C ARG A 58 -2.10 -15.22 9.05
N GLY A 59 -2.08 -16.26 9.87
CA GLY A 59 -0.95 -17.20 9.95
C GLY A 59 -0.70 -17.92 8.63
N SER A 60 -1.74 -18.53 8.04
CA SER A 60 -1.64 -19.19 6.74
C SER A 60 -1.31 -18.20 5.62
N GLY A 61 -1.93 -17.01 5.64
CA GLY A 61 -1.67 -15.97 4.66
C GLY A 61 -0.22 -15.48 4.66
N ALA A 62 0.33 -15.21 5.85
CA ALA A 62 1.72 -14.80 6.03
C ALA A 62 2.70 -15.90 5.60
N SER A 63 2.43 -17.16 5.94
CA SER A 63 3.25 -18.31 5.51
C SER A 63 3.31 -18.45 3.98
N LEU A 64 2.19 -18.29 3.28
CA LEU A 64 2.17 -18.33 1.81
C LEU A 64 2.92 -17.15 1.17
N MET A 65 2.77 -15.94 1.72
CA MET A 65 3.58 -14.79 1.29
C MET A 65 5.07 -15.02 1.57
N ALA A 66 5.43 -15.64 2.69
CA ALA A 66 6.81 -15.99 3.01
C ALA A 66 7.37 -17.03 2.01
N LYS A 67 6.58 -18.03 1.62
CA LYS A 67 6.95 -18.99 0.56
C LYS A 67 7.23 -18.29 -0.77
N ALA A 68 6.40 -17.32 -1.15
CA ALA A 68 6.66 -16.49 -2.34
C ALA A 68 7.92 -15.62 -2.18
N ALA A 69 8.11 -15.00 -1.01
CA ALA A 69 9.26 -14.15 -0.71
C ALA A 69 10.60 -14.90 -0.71
N ILE A 70 10.64 -16.15 -0.23
CA ILE A 70 11.83 -17.01 -0.31
C ILE A 70 12.25 -17.21 -1.76
N ASN A 71 11.30 -17.31 -2.69
CA ASN A 71 11.52 -17.40 -4.14
C ASN A 71 11.69 -16.03 -4.81
N SER A 72 12.14 -15.01 -4.07
CA SER A 72 12.44 -13.67 -4.58
C SER A 72 11.23 -12.95 -5.21
N HIS A 73 10.02 -13.23 -4.73
CA HIS A 73 8.84 -12.48 -5.14
C HIS A 73 8.80 -11.10 -4.49
N ALA A 74 9.15 -10.06 -5.25
CA ALA A 74 9.29 -8.71 -4.74
C ALA A 74 7.99 -8.12 -4.12
N PRO A 75 6.79 -8.31 -4.72
CA PRO A 75 5.53 -7.89 -4.09
C PRO A 75 5.21 -8.60 -2.77
N ALA A 76 5.60 -9.86 -2.63
CA ALA A 76 5.40 -10.59 -1.37
C ALA A 76 6.34 -10.08 -0.28
N LEU A 77 7.62 -9.84 -0.62
CA LEU A 77 8.60 -9.23 0.29
C LEU A 77 8.11 -7.87 0.79
N TYR A 78 7.65 -7.00 -0.12
CA TYR A 78 7.10 -5.70 0.27
C TYR A 78 5.84 -5.83 1.13
N SER A 79 4.98 -6.81 0.83
CA SER A 79 3.77 -7.04 1.62
C SER A 79 4.05 -7.48 3.04
N LEU A 80 5.03 -8.36 3.23
CA LEU A 80 5.52 -8.75 4.55
C LEU A 80 6.19 -7.57 5.26
N ALA A 81 6.94 -6.72 4.55
CA ALA A 81 7.53 -5.52 5.14
C ALA A 81 6.46 -4.59 5.75
N VAL A 82 5.39 -4.33 5.01
CA VAL A 82 4.23 -3.53 5.50
C VAL A 82 3.58 -4.19 6.71
N ILE A 83 3.45 -5.53 6.72
CA ILE A 83 2.92 -6.26 7.88
C ILE A 83 3.83 -6.06 9.10
N GLN A 84 5.15 -6.09 8.93
CA GLN A 84 6.12 -5.87 10.01
C GLN A 84 6.09 -4.43 10.52
N PHE A 85 5.97 -3.42 9.65
CA PHE A 85 5.88 -2.02 10.07
C PHE A 85 4.62 -1.71 10.88
N ASN A 86 3.52 -2.39 10.56
CA ASN A 86 2.23 -2.17 11.21
C ASN A 86 1.95 -3.16 12.34
N GLY A 87 2.69 -4.27 12.40
CA GLY A 87 2.44 -5.40 13.29
C GLY A 87 1.17 -6.16 12.92
N SER A 88 0.74 -6.18 11.65
CA SER A 88 -0.60 -6.67 11.23
C SER A 88 -0.83 -8.18 11.45
N GLY A 89 0.21 -8.93 11.83
CA GLY A 89 0.18 -10.40 11.98
C GLY A 89 -0.44 -10.90 13.28
N GLY A 90 -0.53 -10.07 14.32
CA GLY A 90 -1.09 -10.43 15.62
C GLY A 90 -1.47 -9.20 16.45
N SER A 91 -0.59 -8.75 17.34
CA SER A 91 -0.79 -7.60 18.22
C SER A 91 -0.01 -6.35 17.77
N LYS A 92 -0.22 -5.19 18.42
CA LYS A 92 0.55 -3.97 18.13
C LYS A 92 2.03 -4.07 18.53
N THR A 93 2.38 -4.95 19.47
CA THR A 93 3.77 -5.18 19.89
C THR A 93 4.55 -6.04 18.92
N ASP A 94 3.89 -6.62 17.91
CA ASP A 94 4.52 -7.45 16.88
C ASP A 94 5.21 -6.61 15.79
N LYS A 95 5.31 -5.28 15.97
CA LYS A 95 6.04 -4.42 15.05
C LYS A 95 7.53 -4.71 15.12
N ASP A 96 8.09 -5.18 14.01
CA ASP A 96 9.54 -5.26 13.84
C ASP A 96 9.98 -4.35 12.69
N LEU A 97 10.38 -3.14 13.05
CA LEU A 97 10.79 -2.13 12.07
C LEU A 97 12.08 -2.54 11.35
N ARG A 98 12.99 -3.25 12.02
CA ARG A 98 14.26 -3.68 11.42
C ARG A 98 14.00 -4.78 10.39
N ALA A 99 13.16 -5.76 10.73
CA ALA A 99 12.71 -6.78 9.78
C ALA A 99 11.94 -6.15 8.60
N GLY A 100 11.07 -5.16 8.87
CA GLY A 100 10.38 -4.40 7.84
C GLY A 100 11.35 -3.73 6.86
N VAL A 101 12.36 -3.01 7.36
CA VAL A 101 13.39 -2.39 6.51
C VAL A 101 14.17 -3.44 5.71
N ALA A 102 14.58 -4.55 6.33
CA ALA A 102 15.33 -5.60 5.63
C ALA A 102 14.52 -6.22 4.48
N LEU A 103 13.24 -6.49 4.69
CA LEU A 103 12.32 -6.98 3.66
C LEU A 103 12.11 -5.94 2.55
N CYS A 104 11.93 -4.66 2.91
CA CYS A 104 11.84 -3.56 1.95
C CYS A 104 13.11 -3.43 1.10
N ALA A 105 14.29 -3.51 1.71
CA ALA A 105 15.57 -3.46 1.00
C ALA A 105 15.71 -4.61 0.01
N ARG A 106 15.34 -5.83 0.41
CA ARG A 106 15.36 -6.99 -0.49
C ARG A 106 14.36 -6.85 -1.64
N ALA A 107 13.15 -6.35 -1.38
CA ALA A 107 12.16 -6.07 -2.43
C ALA A 107 12.64 -4.97 -3.39
N ALA A 108 13.24 -3.89 -2.87
CA ALA A 108 13.78 -2.78 -3.65
C ALA A 108 14.95 -3.21 -4.55
N PHE A 109 15.82 -4.09 -4.04
CA PHE A 109 16.90 -4.70 -4.81
C PHE A 109 16.36 -5.52 -5.99
N LEU A 110 15.26 -6.23 -5.80
CA LEU A 110 14.54 -6.97 -6.84
C LEU A 110 13.69 -6.08 -7.76
N GLY A 111 13.80 -4.75 -7.66
CA GLY A 111 13.13 -3.80 -8.54
C GLY A 111 11.76 -3.31 -8.08
N HIS A 112 11.28 -3.68 -6.89
CA HIS A 112 9.99 -3.20 -6.38
C HIS A 112 10.05 -1.71 -6.04
N ILE A 113 9.40 -0.89 -6.88
CA ILE A 113 9.48 0.58 -6.81
C ILE A 113 8.92 1.12 -5.49
N ASP A 114 7.77 0.62 -5.03
CA ASP A 114 7.18 1.09 -3.77
C ASP A 114 8.03 0.72 -2.55
N ALA A 115 8.77 -0.40 -2.63
CA ALA A 115 9.66 -0.80 -1.54
C ALA A 115 10.90 0.09 -1.51
N LEU A 116 11.41 0.49 -2.67
CA LEU A 116 12.49 1.46 -2.79
C LEU A 116 12.06 2.83 -2.23
N ARG A 117 10.83 3.25 -2.52
CA ARG A 117 10.25 4.48 -1.97
C ARG A 117 10.10 4.42 -0.45
N GLU A 118 9.56 3.32 0.07
CA GLU A 118 9.45 3.09 1.51
C GLU A 118 10.82 3.12 2.21
N LEU A 119 11.83 2.47 1.60
CA LEU A 119 13.20 2.47 2.12
C LEU A 119 13.80 3.88 2.14
N GLY A 120 13.54 4.68 1.11
CA GLY A 120 13.95 6.09 1.07
C GLY A 120 13.34 6.93 2.20
N HIS A 121 12.08 6.66 2.57
CA HIS A 121 11.46 7.27 3.75
C HIS A 121 12.04 6.74 5.06
N CYS A 122 12.27 5.42 5.17
CA CYS A 122 12.87 4.82 6.37
C CYS A 122 14.24 5.43 6.69
N LEU A 123 15.08 5.65 5.67
CA LEU A 123 16.38 6.30 5.81
C LEU A 123 16.27 7.78 6.19
N GLN A 124 15.33 8.52 5.62
CA GLN A 124 15.14 9.94 5.99
C GLN A 124 14.62 10.11 7.41
N ASP A 125 13.72 9.23 7.86
CA ASP A 125 13.04 9.36 9.15
C ASP A 125 13.79 8.60 10.28
N GLY A 126 14.83 7.81 9.95
CA GLY A 126 15.46 6.91 10.92
C GLY A 126 14.55 5.77 11.39
N TYR A 127 13.57 5.39 10.56
CA TYR A 127 12.51 4.45 10.93
C TYR A 127 12.95 3.00 10.69
N GLY A 128 13.33 2.30 11.75
CA GLY A 128 13.83 0.92 11.68
C GLY A 128 15.27 0.76 11.17
N VAL A 129 15.94 1.88 10.86
CA VAL A 129 17.32 1.94 10.35
C VAL A 129 17.97 3.24 10.81
N ARG A 130 19.32 3.29 10.82
CA ARG A 130 20.04 4.53 11.09
C ARG A 130 19.67 5.59 10.04
N GLN A 131 19.36 6.79 10.52
CA GLN A 131 18.99 7.90 9.65
C GLN A 131 20.14 8.25 8.70
N ASN A 132 19.81 8.40 7.42
CA ASN A 132 20.68 8.87 6.36
C ASN A 132 19.84 9.64 5.33
N ILE A 133 19.76 10.95 5.51
CA ILE A 133 18.87 11.82 4.72
C ILE A 133 19.31 11.87 3.24
N SER A 134 20.61 11.95 2.97
CA SER A 134 21.13 12.04 1.59
C SER A 134 20.80 10.78 0.80
N GLU A 135 21.06 9.61 1.39
CA GLU A 135 20.77 8.34 0.74
C GLU A 135 19.27 8.09 0.60
N GLY A 136 18.49 8.46 1.62
CA GLY A 136 17.03 8.36 1.55
C GLY A 136 16.44 9.20 0.42
N ARG A 137 16.91 10.45 0.24
CA ARG A 137 16.53 11.30 -0.91
C ARG A 137 16.93 10.68 -2.24
N ARG A 138 18.14 10.11 -2.32
CA ARG A 138 18.63 9.41 -3.52
C ARG A 138 17.69 8.27 -3.93
N PHE A 139 17.25 7.46 -2.98
CA PHE A 139 16.28 6.37 -3.23
C PHE A 139 14.91 6.87 -3.66
N LEU A 140 14.41 7.98 -3.12
CA LEU A 140 13.15 8.58 -3.60
C LEU A 140 13.25 9.05 -5.05
N VAL A 141 14.33 9.72 -5.42
CA VAL A 141 14.58 10.14 -6.82
C VAL A 141 14.66 8.91 -7.73
N GLN A 142 15.38 7.87 -7.30
CA GLN A 142 15.51 6.63 -8.05
C GLN A 142 14.16 5.89 -8.20
N ALA A 143 13.30 5.89 -7.18
CA ALA A 143 11.96 5.32 -7.25
C ALA A 143 11.11 6.05 -8.30
N ASN A 144 11.13 7.38 -8.31
CA ASN A 144 10.42 8.18 -9.30
C ASN A 144 10.94 7.93 -10.73
N ALA A 145 12.26 7.87 -10.91
CA ALA A 145 12.85 7.57 -12.22
C ALA A 145 12.47 6.17 -12.74
N ARG A 146 12.49 5.15 -11.86
CA ARG A 146 12.09 3.78 -12.21
C ARG A 146 10.60 3.68 -12.53
N GLU A 147 9.76 4.41 -11.81
CA GLU A 147 8.32 4.49 -12.09
C GLU A 147 8.05 5.10 -13.47
N LEU A 148 8.69 6.24 -13.78
CA LEU A 148 8.58 6.85 -15.10
C LEU A 148 9.03 5.90 -16.21
N ALA A 149 10.20 5.26 -16.05
CA ALA A 149 10.71 4.30 -17.02
C ALA A 149 9.78 3.10 -17.22
N ALA A 150 9.21 2.55 -16.14
CA ALA A 150 8.28 1.44 -16.21
C ALA A 150 7.02 1.80 -17.02
N VAL A 151 6.46 2.99 -16.80
CA VAL A 151 5.28 3.44 -17.54
C VAL A 151 5.60 3.67 -19.03
N LEU A 152 6.73 4.32 -19.33
CA LEU A 152 7.14 4.54 -20.73
C LEU A 152 7.37 3.23 -21.48
N SER A 153 7.92 2.20 -20.80
CA SER A 153 8.16 0.89 -21.43
C SER A 153 6.89 0.07 -21.72
N THR A 154 5.80 0.35 -21.00
CA THR A 154 4.54 -0.40 -21.10
C THR A 154 3.46 0.32 -21.92
N THR A 155 3.66 1.61 -22.21
CA THR A 155 2.73 2.40 -22.99
C THR A 155 3.01 2.22 -24.49
N PRO A 156 2.04 1.75 -25.30
CA PRO A 156 2.19 1.64 -26.74
C PRO A 156 2.63 2.95 -27.39
N SER A 157 3.57 2.89 -28.34
CA SER A 157 4.06 4.08 -29.06
C SER A 157 2.94 4.89 -29.72
N ALA A 158 1.86 4.23 -30.15
CA ALA A 158 0.68 4.89 -30.73
C ALA A 158 -0.08 5.75 -29.71
N LEU A 159 -0.09 5.36 -28.43
CA LEU A 159 -0.60 6.20 -27.36
C LEU A 159 0.39 7.31 -27.04
N MET A 160 1.71 7.12 -27.18
CA MET A 160 2.75 8.14 -26.96
C MET A 160 2.81 9.23 -28.06
N SER A 161 2.22 9.02 -29.24
CA SER A 161 2.21 9.98 -30.36
C SER A 161 1.29 11.20 -30.20
N GLY A 162 0.60 11.36 -29.06
CA GLY A 162 -0.14 12.57 -28.69
C GLY A 162 0.72 13.63 -27.97
N ASN A 163 0.12 14.74 -27.51
CA ASN A 163 0.76 15.83 -26.73
C ASN A 163 1.23 15.38 -25.31
N TRP A 164 2.05 14.33 -25.19
CA TRP A 164 2.57 13.83 -23.90
C TRP A 164 3.75 14.65 -23.37
N LEU A 165 4.39 15.43 -24.24
CA LEU A 165 5.60 16.21 -23.99
C LEU A 165 5.42 17.71 -24.31
N THR A 166 4.19 18.22 -24.46
CA THR A 166 4.02 19.67 -24.60
C THR A 166 4.36 20.35 -23.29
N TRP A 167 5.57 20.91 -23.22
CA TRP A 167 5.88 21.99 -22.30
C TRP A 167 4.82 23.09 -22.49
N ASN A 168 3.85 23.15 -21.59
CA ASN A 168 2.90 24.25 -21.51
C ASN A 168 3.28 25.08 -20.28
N PRO A 169 3.86 26.28 -20.46
CA PRO A 169 4.29 27.14 -19.34
C PRO A 169 3.14 27.86 -18.63
N LEU A 170 1.89 27.39 -18.75
CA LEU A 170 0.70 28.00 -18.13
C LEU A 170 0.08 27.02 -17.12
N PRO A 171 0.16 27.27 -15.79
CA PRO A 171 -0.23 26.30 -14.78
C PRO A 171 -1.76 26.18 -14.55
N HIS A 172 -2.58 26.88 -15.33
CA HIS A 172 -4.00 27.04 -15.02
C HIS A 172 -4.84 26.99 -16.28
N LEU A 173 -5.91 26.17 -16.22
CA LEU A 173 -6.97 25.95 -17.22
C LEU A 173 -6.73 24.76 -18.17
N ARG A 174 -7.22 23.57 -17.78
CA ARG A 174 -8.26 22.86 -18.55
C ARG A 174 -8.83 21.67 -17.78
N HIS A 175 -10.08 21.81 -17.34
CA HIS A 175 -11.06 20.73 -17.43
C HIS A 175 -11.32 20.46 -18.93
N GLY A 176 -11.23 19.20 -19.33
CA GLY A 176 -11.59 18.76 -20.68
C GLY A 176 -11.02 17.38 -21.03
N ASN A 177 -11.81 16.33 -20.76
CA ASN A 177 -11.77 15.01 -21.40
C ASN A 177 -10.45 14.22 -21.48
N VAL A 178 -9.77 14.00 -20.34
CA VAL A 178 -8.94 12.79 -20.17
C VAL A 178 -9.42 12.04 -18.93
N VAL A 179 -10.23 11.01 -19.14
CA VAL A 179 -10.74 10.12 -18.08
C VAL A 179 -9.68 9.05 -17.84
N GLY A 180 -8.78 9.30 -16.88
CA GLY A 180 -7.83 8.31 -16.38
C GLY A 180 -6.96 8.88 -15.26
N PRO A 181 -6.63 8.11 -14.21
CA PRO A 181 -5.75 8.57 -13.15
C PRO A 181 -4.34 8.76 -13.72
N GLY A 182 -3.96 10.02 -13.95
CA GLY A 182 -2.60 10.39 -14.33
C GLY A 182 -1.63 10.21 -13.15
N CYS A 183 -0.38 10.00 -13.47
CA CYS A 183 0.80 9.85 -12.62
C CYS A 183 1.48 11.23 -12.56
N PRO A 184 1.39 11.96 -11.44
CA PRO A 184 1.80 13.37 -11.40
C PRO A 184 3.30 13.63 -11.25
N LEU A 185 4.18 12.68 -11.63
CA LEU A 185 5.64 12.90 -11.49
C LEU A 185 6.10 14.14 -12.25
N LEU A 186 5.40 14.43 -13.34
CA LEU A 186 5.72 15.49 -14.28
C LEU A 186 4.52 16.41 -14.55
N SER A 187 3.43 16.32 -13.77
CA SER A 187 2.27 17.20 -13.97
C SER A 187 2.67 18.67 -13.77
N ASP A 188 3.55 18.94 -12.80
CA ASP A 188 4.14 20.26 -12.56
C ASP A 188 5.05 20.71 -13.73
N PHE A 189 5.44 19.77 -14.60
CA PHE A 189 6.24 19.99 -15.82
C PHE A 189 5.42 19.71 -17.10
N GLY A 190 4.08 19.66 -17.02
CA GLY A 190 3.19 19.48 -18.17
C GLY A 190 3.14 18.07 -18.80
N CYS A 191 3.79 17.05 -18.21
CA CYS A 191 3.70 15.69 -18.73
C CYS A 191 2.74 14.84 -17.87
N ASN A 192 1.68 14.33 -18.49
CA ASN A 192 0.76 13.38 -17.87
C ASN A 192 1.18 11.97 -18.24
N VAL A 193 1.58 11.15 -17.27
CA VAL A 193 1.97 9.75 -17.48
C VAL A 193 0.87 8.85 -16.90
N PRO A 194 0.45 7.69 -17.45
CA PRO A 194 -0.63 6.92 -16.83
C PRO A 194 -0.21 6.34 -15.46
N ALA A 195 -1.14 6.20 -14.52
CA ALA A 195 -0.85 5.51 -13.27
C ALA A 195 -0.52 4.03 -13.55
N PRO A 196 0.50 3.43 -12.88
CA PRO A 196 0.76 2.00 -12.99
C PRO A 196 -0.47 1.18 -12.59
N GLU A 197 -0.77 0.15 -13.36
CA GLU A 197 -1.85 -0.77 -13.05
C GLU A 197 -1.59 -1.50 -11.72
N PRO A 198 -2.54 -1.47 -10.76
CA PRO A 198 -2.38 -2.18 -9.50
C PRO A 198 -2.24 -3.69 -9.70
N HIS A 199 -1.48 -4.33 -8.82
CA HIS A 199 -1.34 -5.78 -8.79
C HIS A 199 -2.71 -6.48 -8.66
N PRO A 200 -2.98 -7.61 -9.35
CA PRO A 200 -4.25 -8.33 -9.26
C PRO A 200 -4.73 -8.62 -7.83
N ALA A 201 -3.83 -9.07 -6.95
CA ALA A 201 -4.13 -9.22 -5.52
C ALA A 201 -4.65 -7.93 -4.86
N ASN A 202 -4.06 -6.77 -5.13
CA ASN A 202 -4.53 -5.49 -4.58
C ASN A 202 -5.90 -5.11 -5.14
N LYS A 203 -6.14 -5.33 -6.45
CA LYS A 203 -7.46 -5.13 -7.06
C LYS A 203 -8.53 -6.00 -6.41
N PHE A 204 -8.20 -7.25 -6.12
CA PHE A 204 -9.08 -8.16 -5.38
C PHE A 204 -9.40 -7.60 -3.99
N LEU A 205 -8.39 -7.17 -3.23
CA LEU A 205 -8.63 -6.57 -1.90
C LEU A 205 -9.54 -5.35 -1.99
N SER A 206 -9.25 -4.40 -2.90
CA SER A 206 -10.08 -3.21 -3.08
C SER A 206 -11.54 -3.58 -3.35
N GLY A 207 -11.81 -4.44 -4.33
CA GLY A 207 -13.18 -4.85 -4.64
C GLY A 207 -13.85 -5.63 -3.50
N TRP A 208 -13.11 -6.50 -2.81
CA TRP A 208 -13.63 -7.32 -1.70
C TRP A 208 -14.17 -6.46 -0.55
N PHE A 209 -13.46 -5.39 -0.21
CA PHE A 209 -13.88 -4.51 0.88
C PHE A 209 -14.79 -3.37 0.43
N SER A 210 -14.71 -2.91 -0.83
CA SER A 210 -15.66 -1.93 -1.38
C SER A 210 -17.10 -2.46 -1.40
N GLY A 211 -17.31 -3.75 -1.69
CA GLY A 211 -18.63 -4.38 -1.68
C GLY A 211 -19.17 -4.75 -0.29
N LYS A 212 -18.36 -4.58 0.77
CA LYS A 212 -18.65 -5.04 2.15
C LYS A 212 -18.65 -3.90 3.17
N LYS A 213 -19.02 -2.68 2.78
CA LYS A 213 -19.04 -1.49 3.65
C LYS A 213 -19.74 -1.73 5.01
N ASP A 214 -20.69 -2.65 5.07
CA ASP A 214 -21.46 -2.95 6.28
C ASP A 214 -21.02 -4.23 7.03
N ALA A 215 -20.08 -5.01 6.48
CA ALA A 215 -19.66 -6.31 7.04
C ALA A 215 -18.19 -6.35 7.53
N ALA A 216 -17.37 -5.37 7.19
CA ALA A 216 -16.04 -5.20 7.81
C ALA A 216 -16.24 -4.59 9.21
N GLY A 217 -15.86 -5.31 10.26
CA GLY A 217 -16.08 -4.94 11.66
C GLY A 217 -16.03 -3.43 11.90
N ALA A 218 -17.14 -2.90 12.43
CA ALA A 218 -17.42 -1.48 12.55
C ALA A 218 -16.17 -0.66 12.90
N GLY A 219 -15.65 0.08 11.91
CA GLY A 219 -14.54 1.02 12.09
C GLY A 219 -13.17 0.64 11.51
N LEU A 220 -12.99 -0.53 10.88
CA LEU A 220 -11.74 -0.84 10.18
C LEU A 220 -11.65 -0.08 8.84
N ARG A 221 -10.56 0.67 8.63
CA ARG A 221 -10.40 1.55 7.47
C ARG A 221 -9.58 0.89 6.37
N LEU A 222 -9.82 1.30 5.12
CA LEU A 222 -8.95 0.95 3.99
C LEU A 222 -7.83 1.97 3.85
N CYS A 223 -6.67 1.53 3.34
CA CYS A 223 -5.63 2.45 2.91
C CYS A 223 -6.19 3.39 1.83
N SER A 224 -5.97 4.70 2.00
CA SER A 224 -6.52 5.74 1.14
C SER A 224 -5.87 5.82 -0.26
N HIS A 225 -4.74 5.14 -0.47
CA HIS A 225 -4.18 4.96 -1.80
C HIS A 225 -5.02 3.96 -2.59
N VAL A 226 -5.71 4.44 -3.63
CA VAL A 226 -6.72 3.68 -4.42
C VAL A 226 -6.17 2.36 -4.99
N GLY A 227 -4.89 2.29 -5.34
CA GLY A 227 -4.23 1.09 -5.86
C GLY A 227 -3.80 0.06 -4.80
N CYS A 228 -3.98 0.34 -3.51
CA CYS A 228 -3.51 -0.51 -2.41
C CYS A 228 -4.51 -1.61 -2.02
N GLY A 229 -5.75 -1.21 -1.71
CA GLY A 229 -6.81 -2.12 -1.27
C GLY A 229 -6.66 -2.74 0.12
N ARG A 230 -5.53 -2.54 0.81
CA ARG A 230 -5.30 -3.14 2.13
C ARG A 230 -6.25 -2.55 3.18
N PRO A 231 -6.96 -3.40 3.95
CA PRO A 231 -7.68 -2.98 5.15
C PRO A 231 -6.75 -2.93 6.37
N GLU A 232 -7.11 -2.12 7.34
CA GLU A 232 -6.66 -2.29 8.71
C GLU A 232 -7.05 -3.69 9.21
N THR A 233 -6.14 -4.33 9.95
CA THR A 233 -6.42 -5.58 10.66
C THR A 233 -6.88 -5.35 12.10
N ARG A 234 -6.66 -4.13 12.61
CA ARG A 234 -7.07 -3.60 13.91
C ARG A 234 -7.39 -2.11 13.78
N GLN A 235 -8.30 -1.60 14.60
CA GLN A 235 -8.65 -0.18 14.57
C GLN A 235 -7.41 0.70 14.79
N HIS A 236 -7.32 1.79 14.01
CA HIS A 236 -6.26 2.80 14.11
C HIS A 236 -4.84 2.26 13.89
N GLU A 237 -4.70 1.15 13.15
CA GLU A 237 -3.43 0.58 12.77
C GLU A 237 -2.68 1.48 11.77
N PHE A 238 -3.40 2.06 10.81
CA PHE A 238 -2.81 2.86 9.74
C PHE A 238 -2.56 4.30 10.20
N ARG A 239 -1.40 4.83 9.78
CA ARG A 239 -1.02 6.21 10.05
C ARG A 239 -1.95 7.15 9.30
N ARG A 240 -2.42 8.19 9.98
CA ARG A 240 -3.22 9.26 9.35
C ARG A 240 -2.32 10.33 8.74
N CYS A 241 -2.83 11.05 7.74
CA CYS A 241 -2.19 12.28 7.31
C CYS A 241 -2.10 13.25 8.49
N SER A 242 -0.92 13.80 8.75
CA SER A 242 -0.68 14.70 9.89
C SER A 242 -1.32 16.08 9.71
N VAL A 243 -1.73 16.45 8.50
CA VAL A 243 -2.34 17.74 8.19
C VAL A 243 -3.86 17.68 8.35
N CYS A 244 -4.53 16.82 7.59
CA CYS A 244 -5.99 16.73 7.61
C CYS A 244 -6.55 15.70 8.58
N GLY A 245 -5.78 14.66 8.97
CA GLY A 245 -6.29 13.56 9.78
C GLY A 245 -7.40 12.69 9.15
N THR A 246 -7.86 12.99 7.93
CA THR A 246 -9.02 12.30 7.30
C THR A 246 -8.64 11.04 6.53
N VAL A 247 -7.45 11.01 5.92
CA VAL A 247 -6.94 9.86 5.15
C VAL A 247 -5.92 9.06 5.96
N ASN A 248 -5.75 7.78 5.62
CA ASN A 248 -4.86 6.87 6.32
C ASN A 248 -4.10 5.92 5.39
N TYR A 249 -2.88 5.55 5.77
CA TYR A 249 -1.95 4.82 4.91
C TYR A 249 -1.29 3.66 5.64
N CYS A 250 -1.21 2.53 4.94
CA CYS A 250 -0.51 1.34 5.42
C CYS A 250 1.02 1.47 5.34
N SER A 251 1.54 2.44 4.58
CA SER A 251 2.97 2.65 4.30
C SER A 251 3.24 4.10 3.89
N ARG A 252 4.48 4.57 4.03
CA ARG A 252 4.89 5.92 3.55
C ARG A 252 4.88 6.00 2.03
N ALA A 253 5.16 4.91 1.33
CA ALA A 253 5.05 4.81 -0.11
C ALA A 253 3.61 5.01 -0.58
N CYS A 254 2.61 4.38 0.06
CA CYS A 254 1.20 4.63 -0.25
C CYS A 254 0.81 6.09 0.01
N GLN A 255 1.28 6.68 1.11
CA GLN A 255 1.05 8.11 1.39
C GLN A 255 1.65 8.99 0.29
N ALA A 256 2.90 8.74 -0.11
CA ALA A 256 3.58 9.52 -1.14
C ALA A 256 2.90 9.40 -2.51
N LEU A 257 2.43 8.20 -2.88
CA LEU A 257 1.69 7.98 -4.11
C LEU A 257 0.34 8.69 -4.12
N ASP A 258 -0.42 8.59 -3.03
CA ASP A 258 -1.72 9.26 -2.91
C ASP A 258 -1.59 10.79 -2.84
N TRP A 259 -0.59 11.28 -2.09
CA TRP A 259 -0.21 12.70 -2.05
C TRP A 259 0.03 13.24 -3.45
N LYS A 260 0.86 12.53 -4.20
CA LYS A 260 1.21 12.87 -5.56
C LYS A 260 -0.01 12.86 -6.49
N MET A 261 -0.87 11.82 -6.43
CA MET A 261 -2.00 11.63 -7.34
C MET A 261 -3.18 12.57 -7.13
N ARG A 262 -3.58 12.82 -5.88
CA ARG A 262 -4.81 13.58 -5.59
C ARG A 262 -4.76 14.34 -4.27
N HIS A 263 -4.16 13.73 -3.25
CA HIS A 263 -4.37 14.21 -1.88
C HIS A 263 -3.71 15.57 -1.63
N LYS A 264 -2.62 15.93 -2.33
CA LYS A 264 -2.00 17.27 -2.25
C LYS A 264 -3.00 18.41 -2.54
N MET A 265 -3.97 18.20 -3.43
CA MET A 265 -4.96 19.20 -3.82
C MET A 265 -6.20 19.21 -2.91
N GLU A 266 -6.49 18.07 -2.27
CA GLU A 266 -7.67 17.86 -1.42
C GLU A 266 -7.38 18.10 0.07
N CYS A 267 -6.10 18.11 0.47
CA CYS A 267 -5.67 18.14 1.86
C CYS A 267 -5.86 19.53 2.48
N THR A 268 -6.96 19.72 3.20
CA THR A 268 -7.21 20.88 4.07
C THR A 268 -6.99 20.52 5.54
N GLN A 269 -6.56 21.49 6.34
CA GLN A 269 -6.42 21.29 7.78
C GLN A 269 -7.78 20.92 8.37
N ALA A 270 -7.83 19.86 9.18
CA ALA A 270 -9.05 19.58 9.93
C ALA A 270 -9.33 20.77 10.84
N GLU A 271 -10.54 21.32 10.77
CA GLU A 271 -11.01 22.26 11.78
C GLU A 271 -10.77 21.60 13.14
N ARG A 272 -10.04 22.28 14.02
CA ARG A 272 -9.88 21.82 15.40
C ARG A 272 -11.29 21.76 15.97
N TRP A 273 -11.82 20.57 16.16
CA TRP A 273 -12.98 20.40 17.03
C TRP A 273 -12.49 20.85 18.40
N VAL A 274 -12.94 22.03 18.82
CA VAL A 274 -12.87 22.46 20.20
C VAL A 274 -13.69 21.42 20.93
N ASP A 275 -13.03 20.56 21.68
CA ASP A 275 -13.69 19.73 22.67
C ASP A 275 -14.32 20.74 23.63
N GLU A 276 -15.64 20.96 23.52
CA GLU A 276 -16.38 21.65 24.56
C GLU A 276 -16.25 20.78 25.80
N GLY A 277 -15.23 21.12 26.59
CA GLY A 277 -15.07 20.63 27.94
C GLY A 277 -16.39 20.87 28.66
N VAL A 278 -17.09 19.78 28.95
CA VAL A 278 -18.14 19.79 29.95
C VAL A 278 -17.43 20.11 31.27
N ASP A 279 -17.45 21.39 31.57
CA ASP A 279 -17.26 21.93 32.91
C ASP A 279 -18.27 21.22 33.81
N ASN A 280 -17.78 20.37 34.69
CA ASN A 280 -18.54 19.89 35.82
C ASN A 280 -17.70 20.16 37.06
N GLY A 281 -17.77 21.42 37.50
CA GLY A 281 -17.35 21.82 38.82
C GLY A 281 -17.98 20.94 39.89
N GLY A 282 -17.14 20.27 40.66
CA GLY A 282 -17.49 19.54 41.86
C GLY A 282 -16.36 19.70 42.87
N ALA A 283 -16.55 20.64 43.79
CA ALA A 283 -15.63 21.01 44.86
C ALA A 283 -15.27 19.86 45.80
N ASN A 284 -14.03 19.92 46.31
CA ASN A 284 -13.47 19.49 47.61
C ASN A 284 -11.99 19.19 47.34
N GLY A 285 -11.02 20.02 47.71
CA GLY A 285 -10.80 20.57 49.05
C GLY A 285 -9.85 19.65 49.80
N ASP A 286 -8.54 19.79 49.59
CA ASP A 286 -7.54 19.84 50.67
C ASP A 286 -6.17 20.26 50.10
N ASP A 287 -5.66 21.38 50.61
CA ASP A 287 -4.33 21.93 50.32
C ASP A 287 -3.33 21.33 51.32
N GLY A 288 -2.28 20.71 50.81
CA GLY A 288 -1.19 20.18 51.63
C GLY A 288 0.16 20.34 50.93
N MET A 289 0.57 21.58 50.65
CA MET A 289 1.91 21.90 50.17
C MET A 289 2.83 22.32 51.33
N VAL A 290 3.79 21.44 51.61
CA VAL A 290 5.21 21.64 52.00
C VAL A 290 5.66 23.09 52.19
N ILE A 291 6.32 23.44 53.32
CA ILE A 291 7.60 24.19 53.37
C ILE A 291 8.37 23.90 54.70
N GLU A 292 9.62 23.44 54.53
CA GLU A 292 10.87 23.61 55.28
C GLU A 292 10.88 23.92 56.80
N SER A 293 11.51 23.02 57.56
CA SER A 293 12.72 23.25 58.38
C SER A 293 13.41 21.92 58.64
#